data_AF-A0A966X1B1-F1
#
_entry.id   AF-A0A966X1B1-F1
#
_cell.length_a   1.000
_cell.length_b   1.000
_cell.length_c   1.000
_cell.angle_alpha   90.00
_cell.angle_beta   90.00
_cell.angle_gamma   90.00
#
_symmetry.space_group_name_H-M   'P 1'
#
loop_
_entity.id
_entity.type
_entity.pdbx_description
1 polymer ?
#
loop_
_entity_poly.entity_id
_entity_poly.type
_entity_poly.pdbx_seq_one_letter_code
_entity_poly.pdbx_strand_id
1 'polypeptide(L)'
;MEESRVVIAKRGWQFYALRDAVIVAVALLCWWGAQSIEALGIIAGIGLGLSAYLLHEWAHLLAAIRQKASVEFATRWYAIFLFNMRTAVISKRAFFDISFAGFFATLLYLLFFLSLPPSNVQAVALSLAQCLAALTLIFEAPIAIWAMITDRVPAGDIPFFDRFC
;
A
#
# COMPACT_ATOMS: atom_id res chain seq x y z
N MET A 1 5.57 20.00 29.12
CA MET A 1 4.51 20.00 28.09
C MET A 1 5.19 20.25 26.76
N GLU A 2 5.65 19.17 26.15
CA GLU A 2 6.35 19.21 24.87
C GLU A 2 5.28 19.10 23.79
N GLU A 3 5.16 20.12 22.96
CA GLU A 3 4.22 20.15 21.84
C GLU A 3 4.42 18.89 20.99
N SER A 4 3.42 18.02 20.99
CA SER A 4 3.21 16.99 19.97
C SER A 4 3.04 17.72 18.63
N ARG A 5 4.16 18.09 18.03
CA ARG A 5 4.20 18.59 16.66
C ARG A 5 3.99 17.37 15.80
N VAL A 6 2.78 17.27 15.27
CA VAL A 6 2.49 16.49 14.08
C VAL A 6 3.35 17.09 12.96
N VAL A 7 4.61 16.67 12.87
CA VAL A 7 5.48 16.98 11.76
C VAL A 7 5.07 16.03 10.64
N ILE A 8 3.95 16.34 9.97
CA ILE A 8 3.79 15.88 8.59
C ILE A 8 4.96 16.53 7.88
N ALA A 9 6.00 15.76 7.56
CA ALA A 9 7.13 16.21 6.78
C ALA A 9 6.57 16.79 5.47
N LYS A 10 6.44 18.13 5.41
CA LYS A 10 5.69 18.86 4.37
C LYS A 10 6.18 18.61 2.94
N ARG A 11 7.27 17.87 2.76
CA ARG A 11 7.97 17.67 1.48
C ARG A 11 8.07 16.23 0.98
N GLY A 12 7.60 15.21 1.73
CA GLY A 12 7.74 13.80 1.30
C GLY A 12 6.63 13.31 0.37
N TRP A 13 5.36 13.47 0.77
CA TRP A 13 4.23 12.80 0.12
C TRP A 13 3.98 13.22 -1.34
N GLN A 14 4.29 14.47 -1.70
CA GLN A 14 4.06 14.99 -3.06
C GLN A 14 4.94 14.27 -4.09
N PHE A 15 6.19 13.98 -3.69
CA PHE A 15 7.12 13.22 -4.53
C PHE A 15 6.61 11.79 -4.77
N TYR A 16 6.18 11.11 -3.70
CA TYR A 16 5.60 9.77 -3.82
C TYR A 16 4.31 9.76 -4.64
N ALA A 17 3.43 10.74 -4.44
CA ALA A 17 2.22 10.87 -5.23
C ALA A 17 2.53 11.03 -6.73
N LEU A 18 3.53 11.84 -7.08
CA LEU A 18 3.96 12.00 -8.47
C LEU A 18 4.58 10.71 -9.03
N ARG A 19 5.50 10.09 -8.28
CA ARG A 19 6.14 8.81 -8.67
C ARG A 19 5.08 7.75 -8.97
N ASP A 20 4.13 7.59 -8.06
CA ASP A 20 3.10 6.55 -8.13
C ASP A 20 2.09 6.86 -9.23
N ALA A 21 1.73 8.13 -9.43
CA ALA A 21 0.91 8.55 -10.56
C ALA A 21 1.59 8.25 -11.90
N VAL A 22 2.90 8.45 -12.01
CA VAL A 22 3.67 8.10 -13.22
C VAL A 22 3.67 6.59 -13.45
N ILE A 23 3.87 5.77 -12.41
CA ILE A 23 3.82 4.30 -12.52
C ILE A 23 2.44 3.85 -13.05
N VAL A 24 1.36 4.37 -12.46
CA VAL A 24 -0.01 4.06 -12.88
C VAL A 24 -0.24 4.52 -14.32
N ALA A 25 0.15 5.74 -14.67
CA ALA A 25 -0.03 6.29 -16.01
C ALA A 25 0.70 5.44 -17.07
N VAL A 26 1.95 5.04 -16.81
CA VAL A 26 2.72 4.16 -17.70
C VAL A 26 2.04 2.79 -17.82
N ALA A 27 1.58 2.20 -16.72
CA ALA A 27 0.88 0.93 -16.74
C ALA A 27 -0.40 0.98 -17.61
N LEU A 28 -1.19 2.05 -17.48
CA LEU A 28 -2.39 2.27 -18.28
C LEU A 28 -2.06 2.50 -19.77
N LEU A 29 -1.01 3.25 -20.08
CA LEU A 29 -0.55 3.44 -21.46
C LEU A 29 -0.09 2.12 -22.09
N CYS A 30 0.67 1.30 -21.35
CA CYS A 30 1.04 -0.04 -21.80
C CYS A 30 -0.19 -0.94 -21.99
N TRP A 31 -1.19 -0.86 -21.10
CA TRP A 31 -2.42 -1.64 -21.23
C TRP A 31 -3.20 -1.24 -22.48
N TRP A 32 -3.29 0.06 -22.76
CA TRP A 32 -3.90 0.54 -23.99
C TRP A 32 -3.11 0.09 -25.23
N GLY A 33 -1.78 0.18 -25.20
CA GLY A 33 -0.93 -0.33 -26.28
C GLY A 33 -0.99 -1.85 -26.46
N ALA A 34 -1.30 -2.60 -25.40
CA ALA A 34 -1.45 -4.06 -25.45
C ALA A 34 -2.61 -4.52 -26.35
N GLN A 35 -3.54 -3.62 -26.71
CA GLN A 35 -4.58 -3.90 -27.71
C GLN A 35 -4.00 -4.11 -29.12
N SER A 36 -2.78 -3.65 -29.37
CA SER A 36 -2.09 -3.78 -30.67
C SER A 36 -0.75 -4.51 -30.57
N ILE A 37 -0.09 -4.48 -29.41
CA ILE A 37 1.23 -5.06 -29.19
C ILE A 37 1.17 -5.99 -27.97
N GLU A 38 1.02 -7.30 -28.19
CA GLU A 38 0.81 -8.29 -27.12
C GLU A 38 1.88 -8.25 -26.03
N ALA A 39 3.15 -8.00 -26.38
CA ALA A 39 4.25 -7.89 -25.42
C ALA A 39 4.07 -6.78 -24.38
N LEU A 40 3.36 -5.69 -24.72
CA LEU A 40 3.00 -4.64 -23.76
C LEU A 40 2.01 -5.14 -22.71
N GLY A 41 1.30 -6.24 -22.97
CA GLY A 41 0.35 -6.83 -22.05
C GLY A 41 1.01 -7.35 -20.77
N ILE A 42 2.20 -7.97 -20.88
CA ILE A 42 2.96 -8.43 -19.72
C ILE A 42 3.45 -7.23 -18.89
N ILE A 43 3.99 -6.21 -19.55
CA ILE A 43 4.49 -4.99 -18.90
C ILE A 43 3.34 -4.26 -18.19
N ALA A 44 2.20 -4.12 -18.85
CA ALA A 44 0.99 -3.56 -18.27
C ALA A 44 0.52 -4.37 -17.06
N GLY A 45 0.52 -5.71 -17.16
CA GLY A 45 0.14 -6.58 -16.07
C GLY A 45 1.03 -6.40 -14.84
N ILE A 46 2.35 -6.30 -15.03
CA ILE A 46 3.31 -5.99 -13.96
C ILE A 46 3.01 -4.62 -13.35
N GLY A 47 2.85 -3.59 -14.19
CA GLY A 47 2.60 -2.22 -13.74
C GLY A 47 1.28 -2.07 -12.97
N LEU A 48 0.22 -2.74 -13.42
CA LEU A 48 -1.07 -2.75 -12.73
C LEU A 48 -1.00 -3.56 -11.43
N GLY A 49 -0.25 -4.66 -11.41
CA GLY A 49 0.06 -5.42 -10.19
C GLY A 49 0.81 -4.59 -9.15
N LEU A 50 1.82 -3.81 -9.58
CA LEU A 50 2.51 -2.85 -8.71
C LEU A 50 1.58 -1.72 -8.24
N SER A 51 0.68 -1.25 -9.11
CA SER A 51 -0.31 -0.23 -8.75
C SER A 51 -1.25 -0.70 -7.64
N ALA A 52 -1.49 -2.00 -7.52
CA ALA A 52 -2.22 -2.60 -6.42
C ALA A 52 -1.54 -2.42 -5.07
N TYR A 53 -0.24 -2.71 -5.05
CA TYR A 53 0.59 -2.56 -3.88
C TYR A 53 0.62 -1.10 -3.46
N LEU A 54 0.78 -0.18 -4.42
CA LEU A 54 0.72 1.25 -4.15
C LEU A 54 -0.65 1.64 -3.59
N LEU A 55 -1.76 1.17 -4.16
CA LEU A 55 -3.10 1.45 -3.65
C LEU A 55 -3.29 0.97 -2.21
N HIS A 56 -2.75 -0.21 -1.87
CA HIS A 56 -2.76 -0.75 -0.51
C HIS A 56 -2.01 0.17 0.47
N GLU A 57 -0.78 0.58 0.15
CA GLU A 57 0.01 1.50 0.96
C GLU A 57 -0.65 2.88 1.10
N TRP A 58 -1.18 3.42 -0.01
CA TRP A 58 -1.90 4.70 0.01
C TRP A 58 -3.18 4.63 0.84
N ALA A 59 -3.90 3.50 0.84
CA ALA A 59 -5.08 3.32 1.67
C ALA A 59 -4.73 3.38 3.17
N HIS A 60 -3.65 2.72 3.59
CA HIS A 60 -3.13 2.86 4.95
C HIS A 60 -2.76 4.30 5.28
N LEU A 61 -2.03 4.98 4.38
CA LEU A 61 -1.59 6.36 4.59
C LEU A 61 -2.78 7.33 4.74
N LEU A 62 -3.77 7.23 3.84
CA LEU A 62 -4.97 8.07 3.89
C LEU A 62 -5.77 7.84 5.17
N ALA A 63 -5.89 6.58 5.59
CA ALA A 63 -6.52 6.25 6.87
C ALA A 63 -5.70 6.79 8.05
N ALA A 64 -4.38 6.71 8.01
CA ALA A 64 -3.50 7.23 9.06
C ALA A 64 -3.63 8.75 9.19
N ILE A 65 -3.66 9.47 8.05
CA ILE A 65 -3.91 10.92 8.02
C ILE A 65 -5.28 11.25 8.59
N ARG A 66 -6.34 10.50 8.20
CA ARG A 66 -7.71 10.68 8.73
C ARG A 66 -7.77 10.50 10.25
N GLN A 67 -7.02 9.53 10.78
CA GLN A 67 -6.90 9.26 12.21
C GLN A 67 -5.92 10.19 12.94
N LYS A 68 -5.26 11.11 12.22
CA LYS A 68 -4.21 12.00 12.74
C LYS A 68 -3.07 11.20 13.41
N ALA A 69 -2.79 10.01 12.91
CA ALA A 69 -1.67 9.18 13.38
C ALA A 69 -0.33 9.84 13.00
N SER A 70 0.68 9.65 13.84
CA SER A 70 2.04 10.11 13.53
C SER A 70 2.67 9.16 12.51
N VAL A 71 3.03 9.70 11.35
CA VAL A 71 3.65 8.96 10.24
C VAL A 71 5.01 9.54 9.92
N GLU A 72 5.95 8.67 9.61
CA GLU A 72 7.28 9.00 9.13
C GLU A 72 7.39 8.52 7.69
N PHE A 73 7.48 9.45 6.74
CA PHE A 73 7.60 9.11 5.33
C PHE A 73 8.98 8.54 5.05
N ALA A 74 9.04 7.62 4.10
CA ALA A 74 10.30 7.20 3.53
C ALA A 74 11.08 8.41 2.96
N THR A 75 12.40 8.29 2.95
CA THR A 75 13.33 9.30 2.45
C THR A 75 13.96 8.90 1.10
N ARG A 76 13.95 7.60 0.79
CA ARG A 76 14.51 7.03 -0.44
C ARG A 76 13.44 6.87 -1.52
N TRP A 77 13.82 7.12 -2.77
CA TRP A 77 12.90 7.01 -3.92
C TRP A 77 12.48 5.57 -4.22
N TYR A 78 13.33 4.60 -3.88
CA TYR A 78 13.12 3.16 -4.08
C TYR A 78 12.57 2.46 -2.83
N ALA A 79 12.13 3.23 -1.83
CA ALA A 79 11.51 2.66 -0.64
C ALA A 79 10.32 1.79 -1.02
N ILE A 80 10.30 0.58 -0.45
CA ILE A 80 9.22 -0.38 -0.62
C ILE A 80 7.97 0.22 0.04
N PHE A 81 8.04 0.47 1.35
CA PHE A 81 6.97 1.11 2.11
C PHE A 81 6.96 2.63 1.93
N LEU A 82 5.75 3.21 1.86
CA LEU A 82 5.58 4.68 1.74
C LEU A 82 5.88 5.42 3.04
N PHE A 83 5.57 4.79 4.17
CA PHE A 83 5.68 5.40 5.49
C PHE A 83 5.80 4.35 6.59
N ASN A 84 6.35 4.75 7.73
CA ASN A 84 6.28 4.02 8.98
C ASN A 84 5.25 4.70 9.89
N MET A 85 4.38 3.91 10.50
CA MET A 85 3.39 4.40 11.45
C MET A 85 3.92 4.24 12.88
N ARG A 86 3.95 5.33 13.65
CA ARG A 86 4.34 5.27 15.06
C ARG A 86 3.16 4.75 15.89
N THR A 87 3.15 3.44 16.13
CA THR A 87 2.03 2.74 16.79
C THR A 87 1.92 2.99 18.30
N ALA A 88 2.98 3.47 18.94
CA ALA A 88 3.04 3.69 20.38
C ALA A 88 2.00 4.69 20.92
N VAL A 89 1.46 5.56 20.07
CA VAL A 89 0.58 6.68 20.47
C VAL A 89 -0.83 6.60 19.88
N ILE A 90 -1.16 5.54 19.12
CA ILE A 90 -2.48 5.44 18.48
C ILE A 90 -3.43 4.56 19.29
N SER A 91 -4.72 4.91 19.25
CA SER A 91 -5.77 4.07 19.86
C SER A 91 -5.98 2.77 19.08
N LYS A 92 -6.51 1.73 19.74
CA LYS A 92 -6.89 0.47 19.10
C LYS A 92 -7.85 0.69 17.92
N ARG A 93 -8.83 1.58 18.08
CA ARG A 93 -9.76 1.93 16.99
C ARG A 93 -9.03 2.52 15.78
N ALA A 94 -8.11 3.46 16.02
CA ALA A 94 -7.31 4.05 14.94
C ALA A 94 -6.44 3.00 14.25
N PHE A 95 -5.81 2.10 15.01
CA PHE A 95 -5.05 0.97 14.47
C PHE A 95 -5.90 0.12 13.52
N PHE A 96 -7.08 -0.33 13.95
CA PHE A 96 -7.96 -1.13 13.09
C PHE A 96 -8.48 -0.35 11.88
N ASP A 97 -8.90 0.90 12.04
CA ASP A 97 -9.33 1.74 10.92
C ASP A 97 -8.24 1.87 9.85
N ILE A 98 -6.97 1.93 10.26
CA ILE A 98 -5.82 1.99 9.35
C ILE A 98 -5.56 0.62 8.72
N SER A 99 -5.47 -0.45 9.51
CA SER A 99 -5.25 -1.81 8.99
C SER A 99 -6.35 -2.23 8.01
N PHE A 100 -7.62 -1.98 8.33
CA PHE A 100 -8.75 -2.29 7.46
C PHE A 100 -8.71 -1.56 6.13
N ALA A 101 -8.15 -0.35 6.07
CA ALA A 101 -8.04 0.38 4.82
C ALA A 101 -7.18 -0.38 3.79
N GLY A 102 -6.03 -0.93 4.21
CA GLY A 102 -5.18 -1.76 3.34
C GLY A 102 -5.86 -3.06 2.93
N PHE A 103 -6.47 -3.80 3.87
CA PHE A 103 -7.23 -5.01 3.55
C PHE A 103 -8.36 -4.75 2.55
N PHE A 104 -9.09 -3.65 2.74
CA PHE A 104 -10.19 -3.26 1.86
C PHE A 104 -9.70 -2.87 0.46
N ALA A 105 -8.61 -2.11 0.37
CA ALA A 105 -7.98 -1.77 -0.90
C ALA A 105 -7.53 -3.03 -1.67
N THR A 106 -6.89 -3.98 -0.99
CA THR A 106 -6.50 -5.27 -1.58
C THR A 106 -7.70 -6.04 -2.11
N LEU A 107 -8.80 -6.11 -1.35
CA LEU A 107 -10.03 -6.77 -1.78
C LEU A 107 -10.61 -6.10 -3.04
N LEU A 108 -10.75 -4.76 -3.03
CA LEU A 108 -11.33 -4.02 -4.16
C LEU A 108 -10.58 -4.28 -5.47
N TYR A 109 -9.26 -4.28 -5.40
CA TYR A 109 -8.44 -4.48 -6.58
C TYR A 109 -8.42 -5.95 -7.04
N LEU A 110 -8.49 -6.94 -6.13
CA LEU A 110 -8.70 -8.35 -6.50
C LEU A 110 -10.00 -8.52 -7.28
N LEU A 111 -11.09 -7.92 -6.78
CA LEU A 111 -12.38 -7.93 -7.46
C LEU A 111 -12.30 -7.26 -8.83
N PHE A 112 -11.61 -6.12 -8.91
CA PHE A 112 -11.36 -5.43 -10.18
C PHE A 112 -10.72 -6.36 -11.21
N PHE A 113 -9.64 -7.05 -10.87
CA PHE A 113 -8.95 -7.94 -11.80
C PHE A 113 -9.70 -9.23 -12.12
N LEU A 114 -10.46 -9.76 -11.18
CA LEU A 114 -11.35 -10.88 -11.45
C LEU A 114 -12.50 -10.48 -12.40
N SER A 115 -12.88 -9.20 -12.44
CA SER A 115 -13.90 -8.69 -13.36
C SER A 115 -13.39 -8.39 -14.78
N LEU A 116 -12.06 -8.34 -14.98
CA LEU A 116 -11.49 -8.11 -16.30
C LEU A 116 -11.56 -9.37 -17.17
N PRO A 117 -11.71 -9.24 -18.50
CA PRO A 117 -11.66 -10.39 -19.39
C PRO A 117 -10.30 -11.09 -19.34
N PRO A 118 -10.25 -12.42 -19.52
CA PRO A 118 -9.01 -13.18 -19.54
C PRO A 118 -8.04 -12.63 -20.60
N SER A 119 -6.83 -12.29 -20.16
CA SER A 119 -5.76 -11.71 -21.01
C SER A 119 -4.41 -11.84 -20.29
N ASN A 120 -3.31 -11.64 -21.03
CA ASN A 120 -1.97 -11.61 -20.42
C ASN A 120 -1.86 -10.51 -19.34
N VAL A 121 -2.49 -9.35 -19.58
CA VAL A 121 -2.57 -8.25 -18.60
C VAL A 121 -3.24 -8.74 -17.32
N GLN A 122 -4.44 -9.30 -17.46
CA GLN A 122 -5.25 -9.76 -16.34
C GLN A 122 -4.54 -10.88 -15.57
N ALA A 123 -3.97 -11.87 -16.25
CA ALA A 123 -3.33 -13.02 -15.62
C ALA A 123 -2.10 -12.63 -14.79
N VAL A 124 -1.23 -11.77 -15.34
CA VAL A 124 -0.03 -11.28 -14.65
C VAL A 124 -0.43 -10.40 -13.47
N ALA A 125 -1.33 -9.45 -13.69
CA ALA A 125 -1.74 -8.51 -12.67
C ALA A 125 -2.48 -9.22 -11.51
N LEU A 126 -3.38 -10.16 -11.82
CA LEU A 126 -4.06 -11.00 -10.83
C LEU A 126 -3.09 -11.90 -10.06
N SER A 127 -2.06 -12.45 -10.71
CA SER A 127 -1.06 -13.26 -10.01
C SER A 127 -0.29 -12.43 -8.97
N LEU A 128 0.11 -11.21 -9.34
CA LEU A 128 0.74 -10.26 -8.41
C LEU A 128 -0.24 -9.80 -7.31
N ALA A 129 -1.52 -9.62 -7.66
CA ALA A 129 -2.59 -9.33 -6.71
C ALA A 129 -2.71 -10.36 -5.61
N GLN A 130 -2.77 -11.63 -6.01
CA GLN A 130 -2.92 -12.76 -5.13
C GLN A 130 -1.66 -12.94 -4.28
N CYS A 131 -0.48 -12.70 -4.84
CA CYS A 131 0.77 -12.67 -4.10
C CYS A 131 0.73 -11.61 -3.00
N LEU A 132 0.35 -10.36 -3.33
CA LEU A 132 0.18 -9.29 -2.35
C LEU A 132 -0.83 -9.66 -1.27
N ALA A 133 -2.00 -10.17 -1.64
CA ALA A 133 -3.02 -10.59 -0.69
C ALA A 133 -2.52 -11.71 0.25
N ALA A 134 -1.77 -12.68 -0.27
CA ALA A 134 -1.15 -13.72 0.54
C ALA A 134 -0.11 -13.14 1.50
N LEU A 135 0.74 -12.22 1.05
CA LEU A 135 1.71 -11.54 1.91
C LEU A 135 1.01 -10.74 3.01
N THR A 136 -0.01 -9.94 2.68
CA THR A 136 -0.83 -9.20 3.66
C THR A 136 -1.47 -10.16 4.68
N LEU A 137 -2.01 -11.30 4.25
CA LEU A 137 -2.57 -12.30 5.16
C LEU A 137 -1.52 -12.98 6.04
N ILE A 138 -0.31 -13.21 5.52
CA ILE A 138 0.78 -13.86 6.28
C ILE A 138 1.42 -12.90 7.29
N PHE A 139 1.61 -11.63 6.91
CA PHE A 139 2.37 -10.68 7.71
C PHE A 139 1.49 -9.76 8.56
N GLU A 140 0.37 -9.26 8.03
CA GLU A 140 -0.46 -8.27 8.73
C GLU A 140 -1.61 -8.90 9.50
N ALA A 141 -2.25 -9.95 8.96
CA ALA A 141 -3.39 -10.57 9.64
C ALA A 141 -3.03 -11.12 11.03
N PRO A 142 -1.87 -11.77 11.27
CA PRO A 142 -1.51 -12.21 12.61
C PRO A 142 -1.37 -11.05 13.60
N ILE A 143 -0.84 -9.91 13.14
CA ILE A 143 -0.70 -8.69 13.96
C ILE A 143 -2.08 -8.13 14.31
N ALA A 144 -2.98 -8.04 13.34
CA ALA A 144 -4.34 -7.58 13.54
C ALA A 144 -5.15 -8.52 14.47
N ILE A 145 -5.03 -9.83 14.28
CA ILE A 145 -5.68 -10.85 15.13
C ILE A 145 -5.12 -10.78 16.56
N TRP A 146 -3.80 -10.67 16.72
CA TRP A 146 -3.17 -10.51 18.03
C TRP A 146 -3.66 -9.24 18.75
N ALA A 147 -3.75 -8.11 18.04
CA ALA A 147 -4.28 -6.86 18.58
C ALA A 147 -5.77 -6.96 18.97
N MET A 148 -6.52 -7.82 18.27
CA MET A 148 -7.92 -8.09 18.57
C MET A 148 -8.04 -8.83 19.91
N ILE A 149 -7.22 -9.88 20.10
CA ILE A 149 -7.21 -10.76 21.28
C ILE A 149 -6.65 -10.05 22.52
N THR A 150 -5.55 -9.33 22.39
CA THR A 150 -4.82 -8.75 23.53
C THR A 150 -5.32 -7.39 23.97
N ASP A 151 -6.23 -6.78 23.20
CA ASP A 151 -6.71 -5.41 23.39
C ASP A 151 -5.60 -4.34 23.44
N ARG A 152 -4.43 -4.68 22.86
CA ARG A 152 -3.25 -3.81 22.79
C ARG A 152 -2.86 -3.56 21.34
N VAL A 153 -2.37 -2.37 21.06
CA VAL A 153 -1.72 -2.07 19.78
C VAL A 153 -0.28 -2.60 19.86
N PRO A 154 0.17 -3.42 18.89
CA PRO A 154 1.53 -3.94 18.90
C PRO A 154 2.52 -2.79 18.83
N ALA A 155 3.47 -2.80 19.79
CA ALA A 155 4.59 -1.89 19.78
C ALA A 155 5.62 -2.40 18.76
N GLY A 156 5.91 -1.60 17.75
CA GLY A 156 6.93 -1.96 16.77
C GLY A 156 6.83 -1.08 15.54
N ASP A 157 7.93 -0.38 15.25
CA ASP A 157 8.18 0.17 13.92
C ASP A 157 8.38 -0.96 12.92
N ILE A 158 8.18 -0.70 11.63
CA ILE A 158 8.50 -1.66 10.58
C ILE A 158 9.98 -2.04 10.71
N PRO A 159 10.33 -3.33 10.91
CA PRO A 159 11.72 -3.75 11.02
C PRO A 159 12.50 -3.31 9.78
N PHE A 160 13.69 -2.74 9.99
CA PHE A 160 14.59 -2.26 8.93
C PHE A 160 14.07 -1.08 8.10
N PHE A 161 13.05 -0.33 8.54
CA PHE A 161 12.56 0.86 7.85
C PHE A 161 13.72 1.79 7.43
N ASP A 162 14.63 2.12 8.35
CA ASP A 162 15.78 3.00 8.09
C ASP A 162 16.81 2.44 7.08
N ARG A 163 16.83 1.13 6.84
CA ARG A 163 17.76 0.48 5.90
C ARG A 163 17.23 0.48 4.47
N PHE A 164 15.91 0.47 4.30
CA PHE A 164 15.24 0.34 3.00
C PHE A 164 14.41 1.58 2.61
N CYS A 165 14.19 2.51 3.53
CA CYS A 165 13.45 3.76 3.35
C CYS A 165 14.33 4.98 3.70
#